data_AF-A0A2M9P9V9-F1
#
_entry.id   AF-A0A2M9P9V9-F1
#
_cell.length_a   1.000
_cell.length_b   1.000
_cell.length_c   1.000
_cell.angle_alpha   90.00
_cell.angle_beta   90.00
_cell.angle_gamma   90.00
#
_symmetry.space_group_name_H-M   'P 1'
#
loop_
_entity.id
_entity.type
_entity.pdbx_description
1 polymer ?
#
loop_
_entity_poly.entity_id
_entity_poly.type
_entity_poly.pdbx_seq_one_letter_code
_entity_poly.pdbx_strand_id
1 'polypeptide(L)' 'MAEGVAAVYAQDPAVADAGLSQAEFVRVFVALIDQESRFNPQALSPKGAQGLGQLMPQTAAQLGV' A
#
# COMPACT_ATOMS: atom_id res chain seq x y z
N MET A 1 -3.63 -10.57 -9.44
CA MET A 1 -4.02 -9.15 -9.62
C MET A 1 -3.89 -8.47 -8.27
N ALA A 2 -3.48 -7.20 -8.20
CA ALA A 2 -3.22 -6.50 -6.93
C ALA A 2 -4.45 -6.48 -5.99
N GLU A 3 -5.65 -6.54 -6.56
CA GLU A 3 -6.92 -6.60 -5.81
C GLU A 3 -7.03 -7.87 -4.94
N GLY A 4 -6.43 -8.99 -5.38
CA GLY A 4 -6.45 -10.24 -4.61
C GLY A 4 -5.65 -10.14 -3.31
N VAL A 5 -4.53 -9.41 -3.33
CA VAL A 5 -3.75 -9.13 -2.11
C VAL A 5 -4.53 -8.18 -1.21
N ALA A 6 -5.07 -7.09 -1.78
CA ALA A 6 -5.86 -6.14 -1.02
C ALA A 6 -7.07 -6.79 -0.34
N ALA A 7 -7.74 -7.74 -1.01
CA ALA A 7 -8.87 -8.47 -0.46
C ALA A 7 -8.51 -9.34 0.75
N VAL A 8 -7.28 -9.86 0.84
CA VAL A 8 -6.81 -10.60 2.03
C VAL A 8 -6.76 -9.69 3.25
N TYR A 9 -6.30 -8.45 3.08
CA TYR A 9 -6.17 -7.48 4.18
C TYR A 9 -7.43 -6.65 4.42
N ALA A 10 -8.41 -6.68 3.52
CA ALA A 10 -9.64 -5.90 3.62
C ALA A 10 -10.50 -6.26 4.84
N GLN A 11 -10.29 -7.43 5.45
CA GLN A 11 -11.02 -7.91 6.62
C GLN A 11 -10.41 -7.45 7.96
N ASP A 12 -9.25 -6.78 7.93
CA ASP A 12 -8.62 -6.28 9.16
C ASP A 12 -9.55 -5.26 9.85
N PRO A 13 -9.78 -5.35 11.17
CA PRO A 13 -10.61 -4.39 11.91
C PRO A 13 -10.19 -2.92 11.69
N ALA A 14 -8.89 -2.67 11.48
CA ALA A 14 -8.36 -1.34 11.21
C ALA A 14 -8.97 -0.70 9.96
N VAL A 15 -9.43 -1.50 8.98
CA VAL A 15 -10.13 -1.00 7.79
C VAL A 15 -11.47 -0.38 8.17
N ALA A 16 -12.24 -1.07 9.02
CA ALA A 16 -13.51 -0.57 9.51
C ALA A 16 -13.32 0.62 10.47
N ASP A 17 -12.30 0.58 11.33
CA ASP A 17 -11.93 1.68 12.23
C ASP A 17 -11.51 2.95 11.44
N ALA A 18 -10.92 2.76 10.25
CA ALA A 18 -10.62 3.84 9.30
C ALA A 18 -11.87 4.35 8.53
N GLY A 19 -13.05 3.79 8.79
CA GLY A 19 -14.31 4.18 8.15
C GLY A 19 -14.47 3.71 6.71
N LEU A 20 -13.70 2.68 6.30
CA LEU A 20 -13.75 2.12 4.95
C LEU A 20 -14.53 0.80 4.94
N SER A 21 -15.36 0.59 3.92
CA SER A 21 -15.79 -0.76 3.57
C SER A 21 -14.64 -1.55 2.96
N GLN A 22 -14.76 -2.89 2.97
CA GLN A 22 -13.76 -3.77 2.35
C GLN A 22 -13.54 -3.44 0.87
N ALA A 23 -14.62 -3.12 0.14
CA ALA A 23 -14.55 -2.76 -1.27
C ALA A 23 -13.85 -1.40 -1.48
N GLU A 24 -14.09 -0.43 -0.61
CA GLU A 24 -13.39 0.86 -0.64
C GLU A 24 -11.90 0.68 -0.33
N PHE A 25 -11.55 -0.13 0.67
CA PHE A 25 -10.17 -0.46 0.99
C PHE A 25 -9.42 -1.05 -0.21
N VAL A 26 -10.01 -2.04 -0.87
CA VAL A 26 -9.41 -2.65 -2.07
C VAL A 26 -9.15 -1.60 -3.14
N ARG A 27 -10.11 -0.69 -3.38
CA ARG A 27 -9.96 0.38 -4.38
C ARG A 27 -8.85 1.36 -4.01
N VAL A 28 -8.84 1.87 -2.78
CA VAL A 28 -7.83 2.86 -2.37
C VAL A 28 -6.43 2.25 -2.26
N PHE A 29 -6.31 0.98 -1.85
CA PHE A 29 -5.04 0.27 -1.83
C PHE A 29 -4.44 0.17 -3.24
N VAL A 30 -5.22 -0.32 -4.20
CA VAL A 30 -4.77 -0.48 -5.60
C VAL A 30 -4.44 0.90 -6.19
N ALA A 31 -5.27 1.91 -5.96
CA ALA A 31 -5.02 3.28 -6.42
C ALA A 31 -3.75 3.89 -5.81
N LEU A 32 -3.48 3.64 -4.53
CA LEU A 32 -2.28 4.11 -3.84
C LEU A 32 -1.02 3.50 -4.46
N ILE A 33 -1.00 2.18 -4.69
CA ILE A 33 0.16 1.52 -5.30
C ILE A 33 0.40 2.01 -6.73
N ASP A 34 -0.66 2.25 -7.51
CA ASP A 34 -0.55 2.80 -8.86
C ASP A 34 0.04 4.22 -8.83
N GLN A 35 -0.47 5.07 -7.95
CA GLN A 35 -0.02 6.45 -7.80
C GLN A 35 1.44 6.56 -7.36
N GLU A 36 1.87 5.70 -6.44
CA GLU A 36 3.22 5.73 -5.87
C GLU A 36 4.27 5.13 -6.81
N SER A 37 3.96 4.04 -7.50
CA SER A 37 4.97 3.26 -8.21
C SER A 37 4.59 2.79 -9.60
N ARG A 38 3.34 2.97 -10.03
CA ARG A 38 2.75 2.32 -11.22
C ARG A 38 3.00 0.81 -11.23
N PHE A 39 2.86 0.19 -10.06
CA PHE A 39 3.14 -1.23 -9.82
C PHE A 39 4.58 -1.67 -10.16
N ASN A 40 5.57 -0.77 -10.13
CA ASN A 40 6.97 -1.13 -10.26
C ASN A 40 7.58 -1.48 -8.89
N PRO A 41 7.87 -2.77 -8.60
CA PRO A 41 8.44 -3.17 -7.30
C PRO A 41 9.87 -2.67 -7.08
N GLN A 42 10.56 -2.21 -8.12
CA GLN A 42 11.91 -1.65 -8.06
C GLN A 42 11.92 -0.12 -8.14
N ALA A 43 10.76 0.54 -7.98
CA ALA A 43 10.67 1.99 -7.99
C ALA A 43 11.53 2.61 -6.89
N LEU A 44 12.39 3.55 -7.27
CA LEU A 44 13.22 4.36 -6.38
C LEU A 44 13.00 5.83 -6.72
N SER A 45 12.48 6.61 -5.78
CA SER A 45 12.31 8.05 -5.99
C SER A 45 13.64 8.80 -5.84
N PRO A 46 13.75 10.05 -6.37
CA PRO A 46 14.93 10.89 -6.16
C PRO A 46 15.24 11.19 -4.70
N LYS A 47 14.24 11.07 -3.81
CA LYS A 47 14.39 11.27 -2.36
C LYS A 47 14.72 9.98 -1.60
N GLY A 48 14.73 8.83 -2.28
CA GLY A 48 15.10 7.54 -1.69
C GLY A 48 13.93 6.69 -1.20
N ALA A 49 12.69 7.04 -1.51
CA ALA A 49 11.52 6.18 -1.27
C ALA A 49 11.54 4.94 -2.17
N GLN A 50 11.16 3.78 -1.63
CA GLN A 50 11.41 2.47 -2.27
C GLN A 50 10.15 1.61 -2.41
N GLY A 51 10.11 0.85 -3.50
CA GLY A 51 9.14 -0.22 -3.73
C GLY A 51 7.73 0.26 -4.03
N LEU A 52 6.76 -0.66 -3.92
CA LEU A 52 5.39 -0.45 -4.39
C LEU A 52 4.66 0.68 -3.65
N GLY A 53 4.84 0.78 -2.33
CA GLY A 53 4.24 1.81 -1.49
C GLY A 53 5.12 3.04 -1.26
N GLN A 54 6.27 3.12 -1.94
CA GLN A 54 7.25 4.21 -1.80
C GLN A 54 7.52 4.58 -0.34
N LEU A 55 7.88 3.60 0.48
CA LEU A 55 8.28 3.88 1.86
C LEU A 55 9.67 4.49 1.89
N MET A 56 9.85 5.52 2.71
CA MET A 56 11.18 5.99 3.07
C MET A 56 11.90 4.91 3.88
N PRO A 57 13.23 4.73 3.74
CA PRO A 57 13.95 3.64 4.41
C PRO A 57 13.78 3.64 5.93
N GLN A 58 13.74 4.83 6.55
CA GLN A 58 13.50 4.97 7.98
C GLN A 58 12.09 4.49 8.38
N THR A 59 11.07 4.80 7.57
CA THR A 59 9.69 4.35 7.81
C THR A 59 9.56 2.84 7.64
N ALA A 60 10.19 2.26 6.62
CA ALA A 60 10.23 0.81 6.42
C ALA A 60 10.84 0.11 7.65
N ALA A 61 11.98 0.62 8.15
CA ALA A 61 12.64 0.09 9.34
C ALA A 61 11.75 0.18 10.60
N GLN A 62 10.97 1.25 10.77
CA GLN A 62 10.02 1.40 11.88
C GLN A 62 8.84 0.42 11.79
N LEU A 63 8.43 0.07 10.58
CA LEU A 63 7.34 -0.87 10.32
C LEU A 63 7.80 -2.34 10.27
N GLY A 64 9.12 -2.59 10.23
CA GLY A 64 9.70 -3.93 10.20
C GLY A 64 9.58 -4.63 8.85
N VAL A 65 9.54 -3.87 7.75
CA VAL A 65 9.44 -4.36 6.36
C VAL A 65 10.69 -4.07 5.53
#